data_AF-A0A6G7SUD5-F1
#
_entry.id   AF-A0A6G7SUD5-F1
#
_cell.length_a   1.000
_cell.length_b   1.000
_cell.length_c   1.000
_cell.angle_alpha   90.00
_cell.angle_beta   90.00
_cell.angle_gamma   90.00
#
_symmetry.space_group_name_H-M   'P 1'
#
loop_
_entity.id
_entity.type
_entity.pdbx_description
1 polymer ?
#
loop_
_entity_poly.entity_id
_entity_poly.type
_entity_poly.pdbx_seq_one_letter_code
_entity_poly.pdbx_strand_id
1 'polypeptide(L)'
;MSRSLAVAVTSVAVAGIAFAGVAPASAAPVGTAAASSAKCDSIRKAIREHTDAGYRYQAVAKQEADKAHPNRDKVAQYKAKAKAEFSAVDAYQVEYARQCKR
;
A
#
# COMPACT_ATOMS: atom_id res chain seq x y z
N MET A 1 -36.81 27.15 -23.44
CA MET A 1 -36.93 26.73 -22.03
C MET A 1 -35.59 26.96 -21.34
N SER A 2 -35.66 27.59 -20.17
CA SER A 2 -34.69 27.81 -19.08
C SER A 2 -33.25 27.34 -19.30
N ARG A 3 -32.26 28.23 -19.39
CA ARG A 3 -31.60 28.96 -18.28
C ARG A 3 -31.12 28.07 -17.13
N SER A 4 -29.79 27.91 -17.11
CA SER A 4 -28.88 27.90 -15.96
C SER A 4 -29.02 26.79 -14.91
N LEU A 5 -27.88 26.16 -14.59
CA LEU A 5 -27.26 26.24 -13.26
C LEU A 5 -25.86 25.62 -13.33
N ALA A 6 -24.88 26.44 -13.73
CA ALA A 6 -23.50 26.23 -13.35
C ALA A 6 -23.40 26.51 -11.85
N VAL A 7 -23.31 25.47 -11.03
CA VAL A 7 -22.95 25.61 -9.62
C VAL A 7 -21.43 25.56 -9.55
N ALA A 8 -20.80 26.72 -9.79
CA ALA A 8 -19.42 26.95 -9.40
C ALA A 8 -19.42 27.09 -7.87
N VAL A 9 -19.04 26.02 -7.17
CA VAL A 9 -18.78 26.10 -5.73
C VAL A 9 -17.44 26.80 -5.56
N THR A 10 -17.51 28.12 -5.37
CA THR A 10 -16.42 28.95 -4.89
C THR A 10 -16.20 28.66 -3.41
N SER A 11 -15.32 27.71 -3.13
CA SER A 11 -14.76 27.52 -1.79
C SER A 11 -13.78 28.66 -1.53
N VAL A 12 -14.23 29.64 -0.75
CA VAL A 12 -13.45 30.79 -0.30
C VAL A 12 -12.30 30.30 0.58
N ALA A 13 -11.07 30.38 0.09
CA ALA A 13 -9.88 30.25 0.92
C ALA A 13 -9.59 31.62 1.56
N VAL A 14 -10.11 31.84 2.76
CA VAL A 14 -9.76 33.01 3.57
C VAL A 14 -8.40 32.76 4.23
N ALA A 15 -7.41 33.45 3.68
CA ALA A 15 -6.23 34.08 4.29
C ALA A 15 -5.66 33.47 5.59
N GLY A 16 -4.41 33.03 5.47
CA GLY A 16 -3.49 32.91 6.60
C GLY A 16 -2.12 32.44 6.13
N ILE A 17 -1.28 33.38 5.66
CA ILE A 17 0.18 33.50 5.89
C ILE A 17 0.68 34.56 4.91
N ALA A 18 1.04 35.71 5.49
CA ALA A 18 1.75 36.78 4.81
C ALA A 18 3.26 36.65 5.10
N PHE A 19 4.05 37.21 4.17
CA PHE A 19 5.50 37.53 4.23
C PHE A 19 6.45 36.34 3.94
N ALA A 20 7.44 36.42 3.04
CA ALA A 20 7.90 37.48 2.16
C ALA A 20 8.73 36.88 0.99
N GLY A 21 8.55 37.45 -0.21
CA GLY A 21 9.64 37.64 -1.17
C GLY A 21 10.34 36.43 -1.78
N VAL A 22 9.64 35.50 -2.43
CA VAL A 22 10.19 34.80 -3.61
C VAL A 22 9.03 34.49 -4.55
N ALA A 23 9.07 35.01 -5.78
CA ALA A 23 8.13 34.62 -6.82
C ALA A 23 8.21 33.09 -6.97
N PRO A 24 7.10 32.33 -6.89
CA PRO A 24 7.14 30.93 -7.29
C PRO A 24 7.22 30.93 -8.80
N ALA A 25 8.44 31.03 -9.33
CA ALA A 25 8.76 30.57 -10.66
C ALA A 25 8.39 29.08 -10.67
N SER A 26 7.21 28.78 -11.21
CA SER A 26 6.70 27.44 -11.46
C SER A 26 6.98 26.46 -10.32
N ALA A 27 6.08 26.41 -9.33
CA ALA A 27 5.96 25.24 -8.47
C ALA A 27 5.63 24.02 -9.34
N ALA A 28 6.65 23.42 -9.94
CA ALA A 28 6.64 22.03 -10.34
C ALA A 28 6.10 21.25 -9.13
N PRO A 29 5.20 20.29 -9.34
CA PRO A 29 4.46 19.69 -8.25
C PRO A 29 5.43 18.97 -7.29
N VAL A 30 5.84 19.65 -6.23
CA VAL A 30 6.51 19.05 -5.06
C VAL A 30 5.59 18.00 -4.39
N GLY A 31 4.30 17.99 -4.74
CA GLY A 31 3.33 16.98 -4.33
C GLY A 31 3.45 15.62 -5.03
N THR A 32 3.95 15.53 -6.27
CA THR A 32 4.01 14.24 -6.98
C THR A 32 5.14 13.34 -6.48
N ALA A 33 6.29 13.92 -6.12
CA ALA A 33 7.42 13.17 -5.56
C ALA A 33 7.11 12.64 -4.14
N ALA A 34 6.49 13.47 -3.28
CA ALA A 34 6.09 13.07 -1.93
C ALA A 34 4.92 12.05 -1.92
N ALA A 35 3.98 12.15 -2.86
CA ALA A 35 2.93 11.15 -3.03
C ALA A 35 3.48 9.81 -3.57
N SER A 36 4.49 9.86 -4.45
CA SER A 36 5.16 8.66 -4.96
C SER A 36 5.95 7.94 -3.87
N SER A 37 6.68 8.65 -3.00
CA SER A 37 7.42 8.03 -1.90
C SER A 37 6.51 7.36 -0.86
N ALA A 38 5.44 8.03 -0.43
CA ALA A 38 4.47 7.48 0.51
C ALA A 38 3.80 6.20 -0.03
N LYS A 39 3.51 6.15 -1.34
CA LYS A 39 2.96 4.96 -2.00
C LYS A 39 3.98 3.82 -2.09
N CYS A 40 5.24 4.13 -2.37
CA CYS A 40 6.30 3.14 -2.38
C CYS A 40 6.55 2.54 -1.00
N ASP A 41 6.46 3.35 0.06
CA ASP A 41 6.56 2.86 1.44
C ASP A 41 5.34 2.02 1.85
N SER A 42 4.13 2.36 1.40
CA SER A 42 2.96 1.50 1.64
C SER A 42 3.08 0.14 0.96
N ILE A 43 3.57 0.09 -0.29
CA ILE A 43 3.81 -1.19 -0.99
C ILE A 43 4.89 -2.00 -0.27
N ARG A 44 6.00 -1.35 0.14
CA ARG A 44 7.07 -2.01 0.89
C ARG A 44 6.59 -2.53 2.25
N LYS A 45 5.68 -1.81 2.91
CA LYS A 45 5.02 -2.25 4.15
C LYS A 45 4.16 -3.49 3.89
N ALA A 46 3.32 -3.47 2.86
CA ALA A 46 2.48 -4.62 2.50
C ALA A 46 3.32 -5.87 2.18
N ILE A 47 4.44 -5.71 1.46
CA ILE A 47 5.39 -6.80 1.19
C ILE A 47 5.88 -7.44 2.50
N ARG A 48 6.28 -6.64 3.48
CA ARG A 48 6.73 -7.14 4.79
C ARG A 48 5.62 -7.85 5.54
N GLU A 49 4.43 -7.25 5.60
CA GLU A 49 3.28 -7.82 6.31
C GLU A 49 2.88 -9.20 5.74
N HIS A 50 2.76 -9.31 4.42
CA HIS A 50 2.47 -10.59 3.77
C HIS A 50 3.62 -11.60 3.91
N THR A 51 4.87 -11.15 3.86
CA THR A 51 6.02 -12.03 4.11
C THR A 51 5.99 -12.61 5.52
N ASP A 52 5.78 -11.76 6.53
CA ASP A 52 5.69 -12.16 7.94
C ASP A 52 4.51 -13.10 8.18
N ALA A 53 3.34 -12.79 7.59
CA ALA A 53 2.17 -13.66 7.66
C ALA A 53 2.42 -15.02 7.02
N GLY A 54 3.08 -15.05 5.85
CA GLY A 54 3.49 -16.27 5.16
C GLY A 54 4.37 -17.16 6.03
N TYR A 55 5.40 -16.58 6.66
CA TYR A 55 6.27 -17.30 7.59
C TYR A 55 5.55 -17.77 8.85
N ARG A 56 4.65 -16.96 9.42
CA ARG A 56 3.83 -17.37 10.57
C ARG A 56 2.97 -18.58 10.24
N TYR A 57 2.28 -18.58 9.10
CA TYR A 57 1.49 -19.74 8.68
C TYR A 57 2.35 -20.97 8.41
N GLN A 58 3.54 -20.81 7.83
CA GLN A 58 4.50 -21.91 7.68
C GLN A 58 4.94 -22.49 9.03
N ALA A 59 5.22 -21.63 10.00
CA ALA A 59 5.62 -22.04 11.35
C ALA A 59 4.48 -22.79 12.06
N VAL A 60 3.24 -22.30 11.98
CA VAL A 60 2.07 -22.98 12.55
C VAL A 60 1.82 -24.32 11.85
N ALA A 61 1.98 -24.38 10.52
CA ALA A 61 1.87 -25.65 9.79
C ALA A 61 2.92 -26.67 10.25
N LYS A 62 4.15 -26.22 10.52
CA LYS A 62 5.23 -27.06 11.04
C LYS A 62 4.90 -27.53 12.47
N GLN A 63 4.50 -26.63 13.36
CA GLN A 63 4.09 -26.97 14.73
C GLN A 63 2.97 -28.00 14.76
N GLU A 64 1.97 -27.89 13.88
CA GLU A 64 0.89 -28.88 13.77
C GLU A 64 1.39 -30.22 13.23
N ALA A 65 2.33 -30.22 12.29
CA ALA A 65 2.92 -31.41 11.71
C ALA A 65 3.83 -32.16 12.70
N ASP A 66 4.47 -31.44 13.64
CA ASP A 66 5.39 -31.99 14.63
C ASP A 66 4.67 -32.57 15.88
N LYS A 67 3.34 -32.48 15.95
CA LYS A 67 2.54 -33.10 17.03
C LYS A 67 2.58 -34.63 16.95
N ALA A 68 2.39 -35.28 18.10
CA ALA A 68 2.29 -36.75 18.17
C ALA A 68 1.17 -37.33 17.28
N HIS A 69 0.06 -36.58 17.13
CA HIS A 69 -1.04 -36.88 16.21
C HIS A 69 -1.34 -35.65 15.34
N PRO A 70 -0.62 -35.47 14.22
CA PRO A 70 -0.74 -34.26 13.42
C PRO A 70 -2.07 -34.24 12.65
N ASN A 71 -2.78 -33.12 12.69
CA ASN A 71 -3.96 -32.93 11.86
C ASN A 71 -3.54 -32.51 10.44
N ARG A 72 -3.60 -33.46 9.49
CA ARG A 72 -3.16 -33.26 8.10
C ARG A 72 -3.95 -32.17 7.38
N ASP A 73 -5.24 -32.03 7.65
CA ASP A 73 -6.08 -31.00 7.03
C ASP A 73 -5.68 -29.60 7.51
N LYS A 74 -5.39 -29.43 8.80
CA LYS A 74 -4.88 -28.17 9.34
C LYS A 74 -3.52 -27.83 8.76
N VAL A 75 -2.60 -28.80 8.67
CA VAL A 75 -1.29 -28.59 8.03
C VAL A 75 -1.46 -28.13 6.58
N ALA A 76 -2.34 -28.78 5.80
CA ALA A 76 -2.63 -28.39 4.42
C ALA A 76 -3.24 -26.98 4.35
N GLN A 77 -4.19 -26.65 5.23
CA GLN A 77 -4.82 -25.34 5.29
C GLN A 77 -3.79 -24.23 5.59
N TYR A 78 -2.91 -24.43 6.58
CA TYR A 78 -1.88 -23.43 6.92
C TYR A 78 -0.83 -23.29 5.81
N LYS A 79 -0.43 -24.38 5.15
CA LYS A 79 0.45 -24.31 3.97
C LYS A 79 -0.21 -23.55 2.80
N ALA A 80 -1.50 -23.76 2.56
CA ALA A 80 -2.25 -23.04 1.54
C ALA A 80 -2.33 -21.54 1.85
N LYS A 81 -2.59 -21.17 3.12
CA LYS A 81 -2.54 -19.77 3.57
C LYS A 81 -1.17 -19.15 3.36
N ALA A 82 -0.10 -19.82 3.80
CA ALA A 82 1.27 -19.35 3.58
C ALA A 82 1.57 -19.11 2.08
N LYS A 83 1.14 -20.03 1.21
CA LYS A 83 1.29 -19.89 -0.25
C LYS A 83 0.53 -18.67 -0.80
N ALA A 84 -0.69 -18.42 -0.31
CA ALA A 84 -1.47 -17.26 -0.72
C ALA A 84 -0.78 -15.95 -0.31
N GLU A 85 -0.25 -15.88 0.91
CA GLU A 85 0.52 -14.72 1.39
C GLU A 85 1.75 -14.45 0.52
N PHE A 86 2.55 -15.49 0.22
CA PHE A 86 3.73 -15.32 -0.65
C PHE A 86 3.36 -14.95 -2.10
N SER A 87 2.25 -15.46 -2.62
CA SER A 87 1.75 -15.03 -3.93
C SER A 87 1.34 -13.56 -3.94
N ALA A 88 0.81 -13.04 -2.82
CA ALA A 88 0.53 -11.62 -2.68
C ALA A 88 1.82 -10.79 -2.63
N VAL A 89 2.86 -11.28 -1.94
CA VAL A 89 4.20 -10.67 -1.95
C VAL A 89 4.72 -10.52 -3.38
N ASP A 90 4.66 -11.57 -4.20
CA ASP A 90 5.11 -11.52 -5.60
C ASP A 90 4.38 -10.43 -6.40
N ALA A 91 3.06 -10.33 -6.23
CA ALA A 91 2.26 -9.29 -6.87
C ALA A 91 2.69 -7.87 -6.44
N TYR A 92 2.90 -7.64 -5.14
CA TYR A 92 3.38 -6.36 -4.64
C TYR A 92 4.83 -6.06 -5.04
N GLN A 93 5.70 -7.07 -5.20
CA GLN A 93 7.05 -6.86 -5.71
C GLN A 93 7.03 -6.39 -7.16
N VAL A 94 6.16 -6.96 -8.01
CA VAL A 94 5.93 -6.48 -9.38
C VAL A 94 5.39 -5.05 -9.37
N GLU A 95 4.42 -4.75 -8.50
CA GLU A 95 3.88 -3.39 -8.36
C GLU A 95 4.95 -2.39 -7.93
N TYR A 96 5.77 -2.74 -6.94
CA TYR A 96 6.88 -1.94 -6.46
C TYR A 96 7.90 -1.68 -7.58
N ALA A 97 8.29 -2.70 -8.33
CA ALA A 97 9.21 -2.55 -9.46
C ALA A 97 8.66 -1.58 -10.51
N ARG A 98 7.36 -1.67 -10.83
CA ARG A 98 6.70 -0.80 -11.82
C ARG A 98 6.56 0.66 -11.38
N GLN A 99 6.28 0.90 -10.10
CA GLN A 99 5.93 2.23 -9.59
C GLN A 99 7.08 2.95 -8.89
N CYS A 100 8.09 2.23 -8.40
CA CYS A 100 9.09 2.75 -7.45
C CYS A 100 10.55 2.54 -7.87
N LYS A 101 10.83 1.66 -8.83
CA LYS A 101 12.19 1.38 -9.34
C LYS A 101 12.37 1.77 -10.82
N ARG A 102 11.55 2.68 -11.34
CA ARG A 102 11.73 3.18 -12.73
C ARG A 102 13.09 3.83 -12.92
#